data_AF-A0A5E4M6V9-F1
#
_entry.id   AF-A0A5E4M6V9-F1
#
_cell.length_a   1.000
_cell.length_b   1.000
_cell.length_c   1.000
_cell.angle_alpha   90.00
_cell.angle_beta   90.00
_cell.angle_gamma   90.00
#
_symmetry.space_group_name_H-M   'P 1'
#
loop_
_entity.id
_entity.type
_entity.pdbx_description
1 polymer ?
#
loop_
_entity_poly.entity_id
_entity_poly.type
_entity_poly.pdbx_seq_one_letter_code
_entity_poly.pdbx_strand_id
1 'polypeptide(L)'
;MPKRKCTFNEKLQTFSIEHGGKSDITQHLKSERHNIAARASKSQKLSNFFSPKTQFADKEQKLAADEGIFAYHTCKHSHSLNSMDCTSQLVRKLYEKKFTCGRTKI
;
A
#
# COMPACT_ATOMS: atom_id res chain seq x y z
N MET A 1 20.68 30.81 -22.47
CA MET A 1 19.76 30.07 -23.37
C MET A 1 19.00 29.02 -22.56
N PRO A 2 17.70 29.24 -22.22
CA PRO A 2 16.96 28.33 -21.33
C PRO A 2 16.45 27.10 -22.08
N LYS A 3 17.08 25.96 -21.82
CA LYS A 3 16.67 24.64 -22.33
C LYS A 3 15.71 23.98 -21.33
N ARG A 4 14.62 23.36 -21.79
CA ARG A 4 13.70 22.60 -20.92
C ARG A 4 13.81 21.10 -21.15
N LYS A 5 13.66 20.36 -20.04
CA LYS A 5 13.60 18.89 -20.02
C LYS A 5 12.15 18.44 -19.93
N CYS A 6 11.81 17.37 -20.64
CA CYS A 6 10.52 16.71 -20.53
C CYS A 6 10.62 15.60 -19.48
N THR A 7 9.67 15.52 -18.55
CA THR A 7 9.59 14.51 -17.48
C THR A 7 9.54 13.07 -18.01
N PHE A 8 8.95 12.85 -19.19
CA PHE A 8 8.89 11.53 -19.80
C PHE A 8 10.17 11.15 -20.55
N ASN A 9 11.04 12.11 -20.87
CA ASN A 9 12.25 11.92 -21.69
C ASN A 9 13.49 12.55 -21.03
N GLU A 10 13.54 12.58 -19.70
CA GLU A 10 14.54 13.33 -18.91
C GLU A 10 15.98 12.91 -19.19
N LYS A 11 16.18 11.66 -19.63
CA LYS A 11 17.51 11.09 -19.85
C LYS A 11 18.10 11.35 -21.24
N LEU A 12 17.32 11.80 -22.23
CA LEU A 12 17.80 11.82 -23.61
C LEU A 12 17.61 13.13 -24.37
N GLN A 13 16.77 14.08 -23.93
CA GLN A 13 16.64 15.32 -24.71
C GLN A 13 16.11 16.54 -23.97
N THR A 14 16.88 17.63 -24.07
CA THR A 14 16.40 18.99 -23.86
C THR A 14 15.84 19.55 -25.17
N PHE A 15 14.67 20.18 -25.14
CA PHE A 15 14.16 20.96 -26.27
C PHE A 15 14.29 22.47 -25.97
N SER A 16 14.56 23.27 -27.00
CA SER A 16 14.62 24.73 -26.87
C SER A 16 13.22 25.32 -27.06
N ILE A 17 12.95 26.43 -26.37
CA ILE A 17 11.68 27.17 -26.38
C ILE A 17 11.92 28.61 -26.90
N GLU A 18 13.14 28.90 -27.38
CA GLU A 18 13.65 30.27 -27.56
C GLU A 18 12.97 31.04 -28.70
N HIS A 19 12.40 30.36 -29.69
CA HIS A 19 11.88 31.01 -30.89
C HIS A 19 10.35 30.84 -31.05
N GLY A 20 9.80 29.69 -30.68
CA GLY A 20 8.40 29.36 -30.87
C GLY A 20 7.59 29.24 -29.58
N GLY A 21 8.21 29.29 -28.40
CA GLY A 21 7.49 29.31 -27.13
C GLY A 21 6.54 28.13 -26.96
N LYS A 22 5.23 28.43 -26.90
CA LYS A 22 4.14 27.44 -26.84
C LYS A 22 4.08 26.53 -28.07
N SER A 23 4.45 27.03 -29.23
CA SER A 23 4.47 26.26 -30.48
C SER A 23 5.51 25.15 -30.42
N ASP A 24 6.71 25.43 -29.89
CA ASP A 24 7.77 24.42 -29.69
C ASP A 24 7.34 23.33 -28.71
N ILE A 25 6.66 23.70 -27.62
CA ILE A 25 6.08 22.75 -26.67
C ILE A 25 5.04 21.86 -27.37
N THR A 26 4.16 22.46 -28.16
CA THR A 26 3.09 21.71 -28.87
C THR A 26 3.68 20.76 -29.90
N GLN A 27 4.74 21.16 -30.60
CA GLN A 27 5.45 20.31 -31.55
C GLN A 27 6.18 19.17 -30.83
N HIS A 28 6.83 19.45 -29.70
CA HIS A 28 7.46 18.43 -28.87
C HIS A 28 6.46 17.36 -28.41
N LEU A 29 5.28 17.75 -27.93
CA LEU A 29 4.22 16.82 -27.47
C LEU A 29 3.68 15.92 -28.60
N LYS A 30 3.63 16.45 -29.83
CA LYS A 30 3.21 15.69 -31.03
C LYS A 30 4.30 14.77 -31.58
N SER A 31 5.55 14.94 -31.15
CA SER A 31 6.66 14.13 -31.66
C SER A 31 6.50 12.66 -31.29
N GLU A 32 6.87 11.76 -32.21
CA GLU A 32 6.82 10.32 -31.97
C GLU A 32 7.68 9.89 -30.79
N ARG A 33 8.83 10.56 -30.60
CA ARG A 33 9.75 10.33 -29.48
C ARG A 33 9.10 10.60 -28.12
N HIS A 34 8.36 11.70 -27.98
CA HIS A 34 7.58 11.97 -26.76
C HIS A 34 6.55 10.86 -26.52
N ASN A 35 5.84 10.44 -27.58
CA ASN A 35 4.81 9.42 -27.49
C ASN A 35 5.36 8.04 -27.08
N ILE A 36 6.51 7.62 -27.62
CA ILE A 36 7.19 6.38 -27.23
C ILE A 36 7.57 6.41 -25.74
N ALA A 37 8.17 7.50 -25.28
CA ALA A 37 8.59 7.64 -23.89
C ALA A 37 7.39 7.72 -22.92
N ALA A 38 6.33 8.41 -23.30
CA ALA A 38 5.08 8.49 -22.55
C ALA A 38 4.36 7.13 -22.49
N ARG A 39 4.42 6.31 -23.55
CA ARG A 39 3.86 4.95 -23.57
C ARG A 39 4.65 3.99 -22.68
N ALA A 40 5.98 4.06 -22.72
CA ALA A 40 6.84 3.22 -21.88
C ALA A 40 6.58 3.45 -20.37
N SER A 41 6.37 4.72 -19.97
CA SER A 41 6.06 5.07 -18.57
C SER A 41 4.71 4.51 -18.08
N LYS A 42 3.77 4.21 -18.99
CA LYS A 42 2.46 3.64 -18.65
C LYS A 42 2.47 2.10 -18.56
N SER A 43 3.60 1.45 -18.85
CA SER A 43 3.70 -0.01 -18.99
C SER A 43 4.13 -0.73 -17.69
N GLN A 44 3.89 -0.13 -16.52
CA GLN A 44 4.07 -0.86 -15.26
C GLN A 44 2.81 -1.71 -15.01
N LYS A 45 2.96 -3.04 -15.04
CA LYS A 45 1.86 -3.95 -14.69
C LYS A 45 1.50 -3.77 -13.21
N LEU A 46 0.21 -3.54 -12.93
CA LEU A 46 -0.33 -3.44 -11.56
C LEU A 46 0.02 -4.68 -10.71
N SER A 47 0.18 -5.85 -11.35
CA SER A 47 0.63 -7.08 -10.69
C SER A 47 1.96 -6.95 -9.96
N ASN A 48 2.83 -6.01 -10.35
CA ASN A 48 4.12 -5.80 -9.71
C ASN A 48 4.01 -5.04 -8.37
N PHE A 49 2.86 -4.42 -8.09
CA PHE A 49 2.59 -3.73 -6.82
C PHE A 49 1.95 -4.65 -5.78
N PHE A 50 1.36 -5.76 -6.22
CA PHE A 50 0.87 -6.79 -5.31
C PHE A 50 2.02 -7.74 -5.01
N SER A 51 2.47 -7.78 -3.76
CA SER A 51 3.46 -8.76 -3.33
C SER A 51 2.97 -10.18 -3.70
N PRO A 52 3.84 -11.03 -4.26
CA PRO A 52 3.46 -12.40 -4.58
C PRO A 52 2.94 -13.10 -3.33
N LYS A 53 1.79 -13.80 -3.45
CA LYS A 53 1.09 -14.50 -2.36
C LYS A 53 1.95 -15.50 -1.56
N THR A 54 3.15 -15.81 -2.06
CA THR A 54 4.13 -16.72 -1.46
C THR A 54 5.01 -16.06 -0.41
N GLN A 55 4.88 -14.75 -0.16
CA GLN A 55 5.76 -14.01 0.76
C GLN A 55 5.16 -13.74 2.15
N PHE A 56 4.03 -14.33 2.52
CA PHE A 56 3.64 -14.29 3.93
C PHE A 56 4.61 -15.16 4.71
N ALA A 57 5.48 -14.55 5.50
CA ALA A 57 6.31 -15.28 6.42
C ALA A 57 5.40 -16.09 7.37
N ASP A 58 5.83 -17.28 7.79
CA ASP A 58 5.07 -18.16 8.70
C ASP A 58 4.49 -17.41 9.93
N LYS A 59 5.24 -16.41 10.41
CA LYS A 59 4.82 -15.50 11.48
C LYS A 59 3.61 -14.64 11.14
N GLU A 60 3.51 -14.14 9.92
CA GLU A 60 2.39 -13.31 9.46
C GLU A 60 1.13 -14.14 9.26
N GLN A 61 1.28 -15.38 8.78
CA GLN A 61 0.16 -16.32 8.67
C GLN A 61 -0.41 -16.67 10.04
N LYS A 62 0.46 -16.94 11.01
CA LYS A 62 0.04 -17.20 12.39
C LYS A 62 -0.65 -15.98 13.00
N LEU A 63 -0.09 -14.78 12.81
CA LEU A 63 -0.70 -13.55 13.30
C LEU A 63 -2.10 -13.33 12.73
N ALA A 64 -2.26 -13.53 11.41
CA ALA A 64 -3.56 -13.40 10.76
C ALA A 64 -4.59 -14.41 11.29
N ALA A 65 -4.15 -15.64 11.59
CA ALA A 65 -5.01 -16.65 12.21
C ALA A 65 -5.43 -16.24 13.63
N ASP A 66 -4.50 -15.74 14.44
CA ASP A 66 -4.76 -15.27 15.81
C ASP A 66 -5.73 -14.07 15.83
N GLU A 67 -5.57 -13.13 14.90
CA GLU A 67 -6.50 -11.99 14.70
C GLU A 67 -7.88 -12.47 14.26
N GLY A 68 -7.94 -13.43 13.34
CA GLY A 68 -9.20 -14.03 12.88
C GLY A 68 -9.98 -14.73 14.00
N ILE A 69 -9.28 -15.48 14.87
CA ILE A 69 -9.88 -16.12 16.05
C ILE A 69 -10.42 -15.06 17.01
N PHE A 70 -9.68 -13.99 17.25
CA PHE A 70 -10.11 -12.90 18.13
C PHE A 70 -11.36 -12.18 17.59
N ALA A 71 -11.40 -11.90 16.29
CA ALA A 71 -12.57 -11.29 15.63
C ALA A 71 -13.81 -12.20 15.73
N TYR A 72 -13.65 -13.50 15.47
CA TYR A 72 -14.74 -14.47 15.59
C TYR A 72 -15.28 -14.55 17.02
N HIS A 73 -14.39 -14.67 18.01
CA HIS A 73 -14.75 -14.71 19.43
C HIS A 73 -15.52 -13.45 19.84
N THR A 74 -15.07 -12.28 19.38
CA THR A 74 -15.74 -11.01 19.63
C THR A 74 -17.18 -11.02 19.11
N CYS A 75 -17.37 -11.44 17.87
CA CYS A 75 -18.69 -11.49 17.24
C CYS A 75 -19.65 -12.55 17.81
N LYS A 76 -19.15 -13.55 18.54
CA LYS A 76 -19.97 -14.66 19.05
C LYS A 76 -20.18 -14.64 20.56
N HIS A 77 -19.17 -14.25 21.31
CA HIS A 77 -19.14 -14.45 22.76
C HIS A 77 -18.97 -13.13 23.53
N SER A 78 -18.39 -12.06 22.96
CA SER A 78 -18.13 -10.81 23.68
C SER A 78 -19.31 -9.82 23.69
N HIS A 79 -20.51 -10.32 24.01
CA HIS A 79 -21.73 -9.49 24.01
C HIS A 79 -22.10 -8.92 25.40
N SER A 80 -21.29 -9.20 26.42
CA SER A 80 -21.49 -8.69 27.78
C SER A 80 -20.15 -8.33 28.42
N LEU A 81 -20.16 -7.42 29.38
CA LEU A 81 -19.00 -7.11 30.21
C LEU A 81 -18.51 -8.34 30.99
N ASN A 82 -19.40 -9.30 31.27
CA ASN A 82 -19.07 -10.58 31.91
C ASN A 82 -18.33 -11.54 30.96
N SER A 83 -18.38 -11.32 29.64
CA SER A 83 -17.63 -12.09 28.66
C SER A 83 -16.15 -11.71 28.61
N MET A 84 -15.72 -10.71 29.39
CA MET A 84 -14.32 -10.31 29.44
C MET A 84 -13.42 -11.38 30.09
N ASP A 85 -13.98 -12.30 30.88
CA ASP A 85 -13.25 -13.46 31.42
C ASP A 85 -12.82 -14.44 30.31
N CYS A 86 -13.64 -14.65 29.27
CA CYS A 86 -13.26 -15.52 28.15
C CYS A 86 -12.36 -14.81 27.14
N THR A 87 -12.57 -13.50 26.91
CA THR A 87 -11.69 -12.68 26.06
C THR A 87 -10.28 -12.56 26.67
N SER A 88 -10.16 -12.35 27.98
CA SER A 88 -8.85 -12.27 28.64
C SER A 88 -8.09 -13.58 28.58
N GLN A 89 -8.75 -14.74 28.72
CA GLN A 89 -8.13 -16.04 28.50
C GLN A 89 -7.64 -16.23 27.06
N LEU A 90 -8.40 -15.74 26.07
CA LEU A 90 -8.03 -15.80 24.67
C LEU A 90 -6.79 -14.94 24.39
N VAL A 91 -6.78 -13.69 24.86
CA VAL A 91 -5.62 -12.78 24.71
C VAL A 91 -4.36 -13.35 25.35
N ARG A 92 -4.47 -14.06 26.48
CA ARG A 92 -3.34 -14.74 27.12
C ARG A 92 -2.73 -15.88 26.30
N LYS A 93 -3.54 -16.53 25.46
CA LYS A 93 -3.08 -17.61 24.58
C LYS A 93 -2.48 -17.08 23.28
N LEU A 94 -3.09 -16.04 22.71
CA LEU A 94 -2.73 -15.52 21.39
C LEU A 94 -1.60 -14.48 21.43
N TYR A 95 -1.63 -13.54 22.40
CA TYR A 95 -0.76 -12.37 22.38
C TYR A 95 0.14 -12.27 23.62
N GLU A 96 -0.44 -12.10 24.81
CA GLU A 96 0.31 -11.73 26.02
C GLU A 96 -0.10 -12.57 27.23
N LYS A 97 0.80 -13.46 27.68
CA LYS A 97 0.53 -14.43 28.76
C LYS A 97 0.17 -13.75 30.10
N LYS A 98 0.68 -12.54 30.33
CA LYS A 98 0.43 -11.76 31.55
C LYS A 98 -0.79 -10.84 31.45
N PHE A 99 -1.57 -10.93 30.39
CA PHE A 99 -2.79 -10.14 30.27
C PHE A 99 -3.79 -10.48 31.38
N THR A 100 -4.27 -9.47 32.10
CA THR A 100 -5.30 -9.60 33.12
C THR A 100 -6.33 -8.51 32.92
N CYS A 101 -7.61 -8.86 32.96
CA CYS A 101 -8.67 -7.86 32.99
C CYS A 101 -8.98 -7.48 34.45
N GLY A 102 -8.95 -6.18 34.75
CA GLY A 102 -9.47 -5.68 36.03
C GLY A 102 -10.98 -5.93 36.11
N ARG A 103 -11.46 -6.56 37.20
CA ARG A 103 -12.89 -6.68 37.45
C ARG A 103 -13.40 -5.35 38.01
N THR A 104 -14.36 -4.75 37.32
CA THR A 104 -15.16 -3.67 37.91
C THR A 104 -16.05 -4.26 39.00
N LYS A 105 -16.03 -3.65 40.20
CA LYS A 105 -16.99 -3.97 41.25
C LYS A 105 -18.39 -3.66 40.72
N ILE A 106 -19.29 -4.62 40.84
CA ILE A 106 -20.73 -4.46 40.64
C ILE A 106 -21.33 -4.12 42.00
#